data_AF-A0A7J2MHA7-F1
#
_entry.id   AF-A0A7J2MHA7-F1
#
_cell.length_a   1.000
_cell.length_b   1.000
_cell.length_c   1.000
_cell.angle_alpha   90.00
_cell.angle_beta   90.00
_cell.angle_gamma   90.00
#
_symmetry.space_group_name_H-M   'P 1'
#
loop_
_entity.id
_entity.type
_entity.pdbx_description
1 polymer ?
#
loop_
_entity_poly.entity_id
_entity_poly.type
_entity_poly.pdbx_seq_one_letter_code
_entity_poly.pdbx_strand_id
1 'polypeptide(L)'
;MSMYASIKVKDITKNKLDVLQSKFTISTGKKISLQNLLDKISDYALLHEDELIKKIPALKDDPAWSEAIDWGEETNAAKVDEYLYK
;
A
#
# COMPACT_ATOMS: atom_id res chain seq x y z
N MET A 1 -9.32 -17.68 -14.60
CA MET A 1 -7.86 -17.61 -14.44
C MET A 1 -7.61 -16.59 -13.34
N SER A 2 -7.02 -16.99 -12.21
CA SER A 2 -6.78 -16.07 -11.09
C SER A 2 -5.63 -15.14 -11.45
N MET A 3 -5.86 -13.83 -11.33
CA MET A 3 -4.86 -12.81 -11.62
C MET A 3 -4.18 -12.44 -10.30
N TYR A 4 -2.85 -12.52 -10.25
CA TYR A 4 -2.07 -12.21 -9.06
C TYR A 4 -1.38 -10.86 -9.24
N ALA A 5 -1.38 -10.05 -8.18
CA ALA A 5 -0.68 -8.78 -8.12
C ALA A 5 0.37 -8.80 -7.01
N SER A 6 1.48 -8.12 -7.25
CA SER A 6 2.54 -7.92 -6.25
C SER A 6 2.46 -6.48 -5.75
N ILE A 7 2.38 -6.31 -4.42
CA ILE A 7 2.39 -4.99 -3.78
C ILE A 7 3.70 -4.77 -3.03
N LYS A 8 4.23 -3.55 -3.10
CA LYS A 8 5.36 -3.14 -2.25
C LYS A 8 4.82 -2.75 -0.88
N VAL A 9 5.41 -3.29 0.16
CA VAL A 9 5.10 -2.95 1.56
C VAL A 9 6.38 -2.65 2.31
N LYS A 10 6.30 -1.80 3.33
CA LYS A 10 7.43 -1.57 4.26
C LYS A 10 7.72 -2.87 5.03
N ASP A 11 8.98 -3.10 5.38
CA ASP A 11 9.38 -4.31 6.14
C ASP A 11 8.63 -4.45 7.46
N ILE A 12 8.37 -3.33 8.14
CA ILE A 12 7.58 -3.30 9.37
C ILE A 12 6.16 -3.85 9.13
N THR A 13 5.55 -3.53 7.99
CA THR A 13 4.22 -4.02 7.63
C THR A 13 4.26 -5.52 7.33
N LYS A 14 5.28 -5.99 6.60
CA LYS A 14 5.47 -7.42 6.34
C LYS A 14 5.58 -8.22 7.65
N ASN A 15 6.41 -7.76 8.58
CA ASN A 15 6.55 -8.39 9.90
C ASN A 15 5.23 -8.44 10.68
N LYS A 16 4.42 -7.38 10.62
CA LYS A 16 3.09 -7.37 11.25
C LYS A 16 2.15 -8.44 10.66
N LEU A 17 2.19 -8.63 9.33
CA LEU A 17 1.40 -9.64 8.66
C LEU A 17 1.86 -11.06 9.01
N ASP A 18 3.17 -11.30 9.09
CA ASP A 18 3.75 -12.59 9.48
C ASP A 18 3.37 -12.97 10.92
N VAL A 19 3.39 -11.99 11.84
CA VAL A 19 2.92 -12.17 13.23
C VAL A 19 1.43 -12.48 13.27
N LEU A 20 0.61 -11.78 12.46
CA LEU A 20 -0.83 -12.04 12.39
C LEU A 20 -1.13 -13.44 11.86
N GLN A 21 -0.42 -13.88 10.82
CA GLN A 21 -0.53 -15.23 10.26
C GLN A 21 -0.18 -16.30 11.30
N SER A 22 0.88 -16.05 12.07
CA SER A 22 1.32 -16.94 13.16
C SER A 22 0.27 -17.02 14.26
N LYS A 23 -0.27 -15.87 14.69
CA LYS A 23 -1.36 -15.80 15.69
C LYS A 23 -2.60 -16.56 15.22
N PHE A 24 -3.01 -16.39 13.97
CA PHE A 24 -4.13 -17.14 13.39
C PHE A 24 -3.89 -18.65 13.44
N THR A 25 -2.67 -19.08 13.08
CA THR A 25 -2.31 -20.50 13.07
C THR A 25 -2.37 -21.09 14.48
N ILE A 26 -1.86 -20.36 15.48
CA ILE A 26 -1.89 -20.78 16.88
C ILE A 26 -3.32 -20.82 17.42
N SER A 27 -4.14 -19.80 17.14
CA SER A 27 -5.49 -19.70 17.70
C SER A 27 -6.49 -20.66 17.07
N THR A 28 -6.35 -20.95 15.77
CA THR A 28 -7.30 -21.81 15.04
C THR A 28 -6.81 -23.24 14.86
N GLY A 29 -5.52 -23.50 15.09
CA GLY A 29 -4.86 -24.77 14.77
C GLY A 29 -4.74 -25.04 13.26
N LYS A 30 -5.05 -24.06 12.40
CA LYS A 30 -5.07 -24.20 10.95
C LYS A 30 -4.05 -23.29 10.30
N LYS A 31 -3.24 -23.85 9.39
CA LYS A 31 -2.32 -23.05 8.56
C LYS A 31 -3.11 -22.25 7.52
N ILE A 32 -2.80 -20.98 7.40
CA ILE A 32 -3.33 -20.08 6.36
C ILE A 32 -2.16 -19.51 5.54
N SER A 33 -2.32 -19.37 4.22
CA SER A 33 -1.34 -18.67 3.39
C SER A 33 -1.44 -17.15 3.60
N LEU A 34 -0.35 -16.42 3.34
CA LEU A 34 -0.37 -14.96 3.44
C LEU A 34 -1.35 -14.34 2.43
N GLN A 35 -1.46 -14.95 1.23
CA GLN A 35 -2.42 -14.56 0.20
C GLN A 35 -3.86 -14.67 0.73
N ASN A 36 -4.26 -15.84 1.23
CA ASN A 36 -5.63 -16.02 1.75
C ASN A 36 -5.91 -15.16 2.99
N LEU A 37 -4.88 -14.88 3.80
CA LEU A 37 -5.02 -13.96 4.93
C LEU A 37 -5.29 -12.54 4.44
N LEU A 38 -4.55 -12.07 3.43
CA LEU A 38 -4.76 -10.76 2.82
C LEU A 38 -6.13 -10.67 2.15
N ASP A 39 -6.55 -11.67 1.39
CA ASP A 39 -7.87 -11.70 0.75
C ASP A 39 -8.98 -11.49 1.80
N LYS A 40 -8.92 -12.22 2.92
CA LYS A 40 -9.89 -12.08 4.03
C LYS A 40 -9.84 -10.73 4.73
N ILE A 41 -8.65 -10.16 4.90
CA ILE A 41 -8.48 -8.83 5.48
C ILE A 41 -9.07 -7.78 4.55
N SER A 42 -8.83 -7.90 3.24
CA SER A 42 -9.38 -7.04 2.21
C SER A 42 -10.91 -7.12 2.17
N ASP A 43 -11.48 -8.33 2.18
CA ASP A 43 -12.92 -8.53 2.26
C ASP A 43 -13.52 -7.84 3.49
N TYR A 44 -12.90 -8.03 4.66
CA TYR A 44 -13.33 -7.38 5.90
C TYR A 44 -13.22 -5.85 5.81
N ALA A 45 -12.11 -5.34 5.27
CA ALA A 45 -11.89 -3.91 5.14
C ALA A 45 -12.90 -3.24 4.19
N LEU A 46 -13.28 -3.93 3.10
CA LEU A 46 -14.30 -3.46 2.15
C LEU A 46 -15.71 -3.50 2.76
N LEU A 47 -16.02 -4.47 3.61
CA LEU A 47 -17.29 -4.48 4.35
C LEU A 47 -17.41 -3.31 5.35
N HIS A 48 -16.27 -2.80 5.83
CA HIS A 48 -16.18 -1.67 6.76
C HIS A 48 -15.55 -0.43 6.10
N GLU A 49 -15.83 -0.23 4.80
CA GLU A 49 -15.18 0.81 3.97
C GLU A 49 -15.29 2.21 4.59
N ASP A 50 -16.46 2.61 5.08
CA ASP A 50 -16.67 3.94 5.68
C ASP A 50 -15.75 4.19 6.89
N GLU A 51 -15.50 3.16 7.70
CA GLU A 51 -14.58 3.27 8.85
C GLU A 51 -13.12 3.32 8.40
N LEU A 52 -12.80 2.60 7.32
CA LEU A 52 -11.47 2.60 6.73
C LEU A 52 -11.15 3.97 6.12
N ILE A 53 -12.07 4.54 5.34
CA ILE A 53 -11.92 5.86 4.71
C ILE A 53 -11.69 6.93 5.77
N LYS A 54 -12.46 6.91 6.88
CA LYS A 54 -12.29 7.87 7.98
C LYS A 54 -10.92 7.80 8.67
N LYS A 55 -10.21 6.67 8.58
CA LYS A 55 -8.88 6.50 9.17
C LYS A 55 -7.75 6.97 8.25
N ILE A 56 -8.02 7.18 6.97
CA ILE A 56 -7.04 7.71 6.02
C ILE A 56 -7.06 9.24 6.17
N PRO A 57 -5.91 9.89 6.44
CA PRO A 57 -5.86 11.34 6.58
C PRO A 57 -6.33 12.02 5.28
N ALA A 58 -6.93 13.20 5.40
CA ALA A 58 -7.25 14.00 4.23
C ALA A 58 -5.96 14.31 3.45
N LEU A 59 -6.06 14.37 2.13
CA LEU A 59 -4.90 14.59 1.24
C LEU A 59 -4.07 15.82 1.63
N LYS A 60 -4.73 16.87 2.16
CA LYS A 60 -4.08 18.10 2.65
C LYS A 60 -3.16 17.90 3.86
N ASP A 61 -3.38 16.83 4.62
CA ASP A 61 -2.62 16.48 5.83
C ASP A 61 -1.63 15.34 5.58
N ASP A 62 -1.55 14.82 4.34
CA ASP A 62 -0.55 13.83 3.98
C ASP A 62 0.82 14.51 3.90
N PRO A 63 1.83 14.10 4.69
CA PRO A 63 3.17 14.67 4.60
C PRO A 63 3.87 14.43 3.25
N ALA A 64 3.38 13.51 2.41
CA ALA A 64 3.81 13.34 1.02
C ALA A 64 3.11 14.30 0.05
N TRP A 65 2.04 14.97 0.48
CA TRP A 65 1.33 16.02 -0.24
C TRP A 65 1.87 17.40 0.16
N SER A 66 3.14 17.66 -0.14
CA SER A 66 3.65 19.04 -0.16
C SER A 66 3.26 19.70 -1.48
N GLU A 67 3.00 21.01 -1.45
CA GLU A 67 2.94 21.80 -2.69
C GLU A 67 4.19 21.50 -3.54
N ALA A 68 3.99 21.33 -4.85
CA ALA A 68 5.11 21.15 -5.77
C ALA A 68 6.06 22.33 -5.57
N ILE A 69 7.31 22.04 -5.21
CA ILE A 69 8.34 23.07 -5.15
C ILE A 69 8.47 23.62 -6.57
N ASP A 70 8.06 24.87 -6.76
CA ASP A 70 8.34 25.60 -7.99
C ASP A 70 9.84 25.90 -8.00
N TRP A 71 10.57 25.12 -8.80
CA TRP A 71 12.01 25.28 -8.98
C TRP A 71 12.35 26.50 -9.86
N GLY A 72 11.35 27.27 -10.31
CA GLY A 72 11.54 28.46 -11.16
C GLY A 72 12.03 28.11 -12.57
N GLU A 73 11.94 26.84 -12.95
CA GLU A 73 12.37 26.31 -14.24
C GLU A 73 11.13 25.99 -15.08
N GLU A 74 10.97 26.66 -16.24
CA GLU A 74 9.96 26.28 -17.21
C GLU A 74 10.22 24.85 -17.67
N THR A 75 9.27 23.95 -17.40
CA THR A 75 9.40 22.54 -17.73
C THR A 75 9.36 22.37 -19.25
N ASN A 76 10.52 22.30 -19.89
CA ASN A 76 10.60 21.92 -21.30
C ASN A 76 10.59 20.40 -21.40
N ALA A 77 9.44 19.84 -21.77
CA ALA A 77 9.25 18.40 -21.92
C ALA A 77 10.31 17.74 -22.83
N ALA A 78 10.86 18.46 -23.82
CA ALA A 78 11.90 17.95 -24.70
C ALA A 78 13.25 17.67 -24.00
N LYS A 79 13.52 18.34 -22.87
CA LYS A 79 14.75 18.09 -22.09
C LYS A 79 14.65 16.85 -21.21
N VAL A 80 13.44 16.41 -20.86
CA VAL A 80 13.23 15.24 -19.97
C VAL A 80 13.75 13.97 -20.63
N ASP A 81 13.53 13.82 -21.93
CA ASP A 81 14.00 12.67 -22.71
C ASP A 81 15.55 12.61 -22.77
N GLU A 82 16.26 13.73 -22.79
CA GLU A 82 17.73 13.76 -22.77
C GLU A 82 18.35 13.19 -21.48
N TYR A 83 17.66 13.31 -20.34
CA TYR A 83 18.16 12.81 -19.05
C TYR A 83 17.80 11.34 -18.81
N LEU A 84 16.68 10.86 -19.36
CA LEU A 84 16.20 9.49 -19.14
C LEU A 84 16.90 8.45 -20.03
N TYR A 85 17.44 8.86 -21.18
CA TYR A 85 18.05 7.96 -22.16
C TYR A 85 19.58 8.09 -22.26
N LYS A 86 20.24 8.53 -21.19
CA LYS A 86 21.71 8.54 -21.08
C LYS A 86 22.29 7.21 -20.62
#